data_AF-A0A2J6HSY8-F1
#
_entry.id   AF-A0A2J6HSY8-F1
#
_cell.length_a   1.000
_cell.length_b   1.000
_cell.length_c   1.000
_cell.angle_alpha   90.00
_cell.angle_beta   90.00
_cell.angle_gamma   90.00
#
_symmetry.space_group_name_H-M   'P 1'
#
loop_
_entity.id
_entity.type
_entity.pdbx_description
1 polymer ?
#
loop_
_entity_poly.entity_id
_entity_poly.type
_entity_poly.pdbx_seq_one_letter_code
_entity_poly.pdbx_strand_id
1 'polypeptide(L)'
;MMLGSVLFAQYNAVIYEAYTGDDMTPWKQVIDEMEVKDDKTDAFRLELVNYTYGYIGWCLGQDRNSEAAKYMKRAEAHLDYLENSGYKISDIMAYRAAMVGFSIALAPYKAPFLGPRSIGYAEKAVKSNPENYLGLLQQAHIKYFTPPIFGGSKQEAMGKYLLSLKTYKKLYTDSNKDWNHLSLYTTIIMAYMELKEYDKAEKYCLEVLELEPEFKWIRDDLYPEIKKKKSYE
;
A
#
# COMPACT_ATOMS: atom_id res chain seq x y z
N MET A 1 22.79 -16.93 -6.73
CA MET A 1 22.33 -15.55 -6.45
C MET A 1 21.87 -14.80 -7.70
N MET A 2 22.59 -14.82 -8.84
CA MET A 2 22.17 -14.09 -10.07
C MET A 2 20.80 -14.48 -10.65
N LEU A 3 20.41 -15.76 -10.62
CA LEU A 3 19.10 -16.19 -11.14
C LEU A 3 17.92 -15.64 -10.32
N GLY A 4 18.10 -15.49 -9.01
CA GLY A 4 17.07 -14.94 -8.12
C GLY A 4 16.82 -13.46 -8.38
N SER A 5 17.89 -12.66 -8.54
CA SER A 5 17.77 -11.22 -8.80
C SER A 5 17.14 -10.89 -10.16
N VAL A 6 17.39 -11.71 -11.18
CA VAL A 6 16.78 -11.54 -12.51
C VAL A 6 15.29 -11.83 -12.47
N LEU A 7 14.87 -12.87 -11.73
CA LEU A 7 13.46 -13.21 -11.59
C LEU A 7 12.67 -12.14 -10.81
N PHE A 8 13.25 -11.57 -9.75
CA PHE A 8 12.64 -10.44 -9.03
C PHE A 8 12.46 -9.21 -9.93
N ALA A 9 13.47 -8.87 -10.72
CA ALA A 9 13.38 -7.74 -11.64
C ALA A 9 12.27 -7.95 -12.69
N GLN A 10 12.08 -9.19 -13.16
CA GLN A 10 11.00 -9.51 -14.09
C GLN A 10 9.61 -9.36 -13.44
N TYR A 11 9.38 -9.88 -12.24
CA TYR A 11 8.10 -9.70 -11.55
C TYR A 11 7.83 -8.23 -11.24
N ASN A 12 8.82 -7.49 -10.75
CA ASN A 12 8.68 -6.07 -10.44
C ASN A 12 8.26 -5.27 -11.68
N ALA A 13 8.86 -5.52 -12.85
CA ALA A 13 8.48 -4.83 -14.09
C ALA A 13 7.00 -5.06 -14.44
N VAL A 14 6.53 -6.31 -14.39
CA VAL A 14 5.13 -6.65 -14.69
C VAL A 14 4.17 -6.03 -13.68
N ILE A 15 4.53 -6.05 -12.39
CA ILE A 15 3.74 -5.45 -11.30
C ILE A 15 3.62 -3.94 -11.49
N TYR A 16 4.73 -3.28 -11.82
CA TYR A 16 4.76 -1.84 -12.07
C TYR A 16 3.92 -1.45 -13.28
N GLU A 17 4.08 -2.14 -14.42
CA GLU A 17 3.30 -1.91 -15.64
C GLU A 17 1.80 -2.18 -15.44
N ALA A 18 1.45 -3.22 -14.68
CA ALA A 18 0.07 -3.51 -14.32
C ALA A 18 -0.55 -2.36 -13.49
N TYR A 19 0.19 -1.81 -12.53
CA TYR A 19 -0.24 -0.68 -11.72
C TYR A 19 -0.48 0.57 -12.55
N THR A 20 0.51 0.96 -13.35
CA THR A 20 0.48 2.21 -14.11
C THR A 20 -0.48 2.13 -15.29
N GLY A 21 -0.63 0.94 -15.87
CA GLY A 21 -1.53 0.66 -16.98
C GLY A 21 -3.00 0.46 -16.59
N ASP A 22 -3.32 0.47 -15.29
CA ASP A 22 -4.65 0.17 -14.73
C ASP A 22 -5.22 -1.19 -15.20
N ASP A 23 -4.36 -2.20 -15.29
CA ASP A 23 -4.74 -3.59 -15.60
C ASP A 23 -4.12 -4.53 -14.57
N MET A 24 -4.93 -4.97 -13.62
CA MET A 24 -4.47 -5.86 -12.53
C MET A 24 -4.49 -7.35 -12.91
N THR A 25 -4.79 -7.69 -14.18
CA THR A 25 -4.77 -9.08 -14.66
C THR A 25 -3.36 -9.68 -14.64
N PRO A 26 -2.32 -9.02 -15.19
CA PRO A 26 -0.94 -9.52 -15.12
C PRO A 26 -0.42 -9.54 -13.68
N TRP A 27 -0.81 -8.55 -12.85
CA TRP A 27 -0.48 -8.55 -11.43
C TRP A 27 -0.96 -9.81 -10.72
N LYS A 28 -2.24 -10.16 -10.92
CA LYS A 28 -2.83 -11.37 -10.36
C LYS A 28 -2.09 -12.63 -10.82
N GLN A 29 -1.71 -12.70 -12.09
CA GLN A 29 -0.95 -13.83 -12.64
C GLN A 29 0.41 -13.97 -11.94
N VAL A 30 1.13 -12.87 -11.73
CA VAL A 30 2.41 -12.87 -11.01
C VAL A 30 2.26 -13.40 -9.59
N ILE A 31 1.30 -12.89 -8.80
CA ILE A 31 1.14 -13.36 -7.41
C ILE A 31 0.71 -14.83 -7.34
N ASP A 32 -0.11 -15.32 -8.29
CA ASP A 32 -0.50 -16.73 -8.35
C ASP A 32 0.67 -17.63 -8.78
N GLU A 33 1.53 -17.17 -9.70
CA GLU A 33 2.75 -17.89 -10.09
C GLU A 33 3.77 -17.95 -8.95
N MET A 34 3.99 -16.83 -8.27
CA MET A 34 4.86 -16.76 -7.10
C MET A 34 4.37 -17.68 -5.99
N GLU A 35 3.05 -17.79 -5.78
CA GLU A 35 2.43 -18.61 -4.73
C GLU A 35 2.75 -20.10 -4.89
N VAL A 36 2.83 -20.63 -6.11
CA VAL A 36 3.02 -22.08 -6.35
C VAL A 36 4.48 -22.54 -6.39
N LYS A 37 5.46 -21.64 -6.26
CA LYS A 37 6.89 -22.03 -6.20
C LYS A 37 7.22 -22.78 -4.91
N ASP A 38 7.91 -23.90 -4.99
CA ASP A 38 8.21 -24.73 -3.81
C ASP A 38 9.25 -24.07 -2.87
N ASP A 39 10.37 -23.61 -3.41
CA ASP A 39 11.48 -23.05 -2.61
C ASP A 39 11.42 -21.52 -2.52
N LYS A 40 10.64 -21.01 -1.56
CA LYS A 40 10.57 -19.57 -1.26
C LYS A 40 11.51 -19.19 -0.12
N THR A 41 12.51 -18.37 -0.42
CA THR A 41 13.32 -17.68 0.59
C THR A 41 12.46 -16.64 1.34
N ASP A 42 12.92 -16.20 2.51
CA ASP A 42 12.22 -15.19 3.30
C ASP A 42 12.05 -13.87 2.51
N ALA A 43 13.07 -13.46 1.76
CA ALA A 43 13.00 -12.30 0.87
C ALA A 43 11.92 -12.47 -0.20
N PHE A 44 11.83 -13.67 -0.82
CA PHE A 44 10.83 -13.97 -1.83
C PHE A 44 9.40 -13.95 -1.27
N ARG A 45 9.21 -14.50 -0.06
CA ARG A 45 7.92 -14.46 0.62
C ARG A 45 7.51 -13.04 0.99
N LEU A 46 8.44 -12.22 1.47
CA LEU A 46 8.12 -10.83 1.80
C LEU A 46 7.71 -10.03 0.55
N GLU A 47 8.38 -10.26 -0.58
CA GLU A 47 8.00 -9.64 -1.86
C GLU A 47 6.61 -10.10 -2.32
N LEU A 48 6.31 -11.40 -2.20
CA LEU A 48 4.98 -11.94 -2.48
C LEU A 48 3.91 -11.31 -1.57
N VAL A 49 4.21 -11.11 -0.28
CA VAL A 49 3.32 -10.40 0.64
C VAL A 49 3.09 -8.96 0.18
N ASN A 50 4.15 -8.26 -0.26
CA ASN A 50 4.03 -6.90 -0.79
C ASN A 50 3.06 -6.84 -1.99
N TYR A 51 3.27 -7.67 -3.01
CA TYR A 51 2.39 -7.68 -4.18
C TYR A 51 0.97 -8.14 -3.85
N THR A 52 0.83 -9.07 -2.92
CA THR A 52 -0.49 -9.52 -2.44
C THR A 52 -1.20 -8.41 -1.69
N TYR A 53 -0.48 -7.60 -0.89
CA TYR A 53 -1.02 -6.43 -0.20
C TYR A 53 -1.64 -5.41 -1.17
N GLY A 54 -0.93 -5.08 -2.25
CA GLY A 54 -1.46 -4.20 -3.30
C GLY A 54 -2.70 -4.77 -3.98
N TYR A 55 -2.67 -6.06 -4.34
CA TYR A 55 -3.80 -6.73 -4.99
C TYR A 55 -5.06 -6.81 -4.11
N ILE A 56 -4.89 -7.06 -2.80
CA ILE A 56 -6.01 -7.05 -1.84
C ILE A 56 -6.63 -5.65 -1.78
N GLY A 57 -5.81 -4.60 -1.69
CA GLY A 57 -6.27 -3.21 -1.68
C GLY A 57 -7.12 -2.89 -2.91
N TRP A 58 -6.64 -3.27 -4.10
CA TRP A 58 -7.40 -3.11 -5.34
C TRP A 58 -8.70 -3.93 -5.34
N CYS A 59 -8.65 -5.20 -4.90
CA CYS A 59 -9.86 -6.03 -4.81
C CYS A 59 -10.95 -5.37 -3.94
N LEU A 60 -10.57 -4.78 -2.80
CA LEU A 60 -11.50 -4.07 -1.93
C LEU A 60 -12.08 -2.83 -2.60
N GLY A 61 -11.27 -2.07 -3.32
CA GLY A 61 -11.73 -0.90 -4.10
C GLY A 61 -12.69 -1.26 -5.24
N GLN A 62 -12.66 -2.52 -5.71
CA GLN A 62 -13.52 -3.05 -6.77
C GLN A 62 -14.66 -3.95 -6.23
N ASP A 63 -14.94 -3.91 -4.92
CA ASP A 63 -15.95 -4.73 -4.23
C ASP A 63 -15.77 -6.27 -4.40
N ARG A 64 -14.56 -6.73 -4.75
CA ARG A 64 -14.20 -8.15 -4.93
C ARG A 64 -13.87 -8.82 -3.58
N ASN A 65 -14.79 -8.72 -2.63
CA ASN A 65 -14.59 -9.08 -1.23
C ASN A 65 -14.19 -10.56 -1.01
N SER A 66 -14.81 -11.49 -1.74
CA SER A 66 -14.46 -12.92 -1.65
C SER A 66 -13.03 -13.20 -2.12
N GLU A 67 -12.57 -12.45 -3.12
CA GLU A 67 -11.21 -12.57 -3.64
C GLU A 67 -10.19 -11.94 -2.69
N ALA A 68 -10.48 -10.75 -2.19
CA ALA A 68 -9.68 -10.11 -1.14
C ALA A 68 -9.47 -11.05 0.06
N ALA A 69 -10.54 -11.68 0.56
CA ALA A 69 -10.46 -12.63 1.67
C ALA A 69 -9.58 -13.86 1.35
N LYS A 70 -9.65 -14.38 0.12
CA LYS A 70 -8.81 -15.50 -0.33
C LYS A 70 -7.32 -15.14 -0.31
N TYR A 71 -6.96 -13.99 -0.88
CA TYR A 71 -5.57 -13.55 -0.93
C TYR A 71 -5.04 -13.11 0.44
N MET A 72 -5.89 -12.52 1.29
CA MET A 72 -5.55 -12.19 2.67
C MET A 72 -5.13 -13.44 3.46
N LYS A 73 -5.88 -14.54 3.34
CA LYS A 73 -5.50 -15.82 3.98
C LYS A 73 -4.12 -16.32 3.54
N ARG A 74 -3.76 -16.16 2.26
CA ARG A 74 -2.43 -16.53 1.74
C ARG A 74 -1.34 -15.63 2.31
N ALA A 75 -1.56 -14.33 2.29
CA ALA A 75 -0.62 -13.35 2.84
C ALA A 75 -0.37 -13.59 4.34
N GLU A 76 -1.42 -13.88 5.12
CA GLU A 76 -1.30 -14.21 6.54
C GLU A 76 -0.44 -15.44 6.79
N ALA A 77 -0.57 -16.50 5.98
CA ALA A 77 0.27 -17.69 6.12
C ALA A 77 1.77 -17.39 5.86
N HIS A 78 2.08 -16.53 4.88
CA HIS A 78 3.46 -16.09 4.65
C HIS A 78 3.97 -15.19 5.78
N LEU A 79 3.11 -14.31 6.33
CA LEU A 79 3.45 -13.47 7.48
C LEU A 79 3.72 -14.31 8.73
N ASP A 80 2.93 -15.36 9.00
CA ASP A 80 3.17 -16.30 10.10
C ASP A 80 4.55 -16.95 9.98
N TYR A 81 4.91 -17.42 8.78
CA TYR A 81 6.22 -18.01 8.52
C TYR A 81 7.35 -17.01 8.76
N LEU A 82 7.24 -15.81 8.17
CA LEU A 82 8.27 -14.78 8.24
C LEU A 82 8.45 -14.24 9.67
N GLU A 83 7.38 -14.18 10.45
CA GLU A 83 7.42 -13.73 11.84
C GLU A 83 8.18 -14.74 12.69
N ASN A 84 7.94 -16.04 12.47
CA ASN A 84 8.67 -17.12 13.13
C ASN A 84 10.15 -17.18 12.75
N SER A 85 10.51 -16.78 11.52
CA SER A 85 11.92 -16.74 11.09
C SER A 85 12.67 -15.49 11.57
N GLY A 86 11.96 -14.48 12.11
CA GLY A 86 12.58 -13.23 12.55
C GLY A 86 12.95 -12.28 11.41
N TYR A 87 12.54 -12.56 10.17
CA TYR A 87 12.99 -11.83 8.99
C TYR A 87 12.31 -10.46 8.88
N LYS A 88 13.07 -9.36 8.96
CA LYS A 88 12.54 -7.99 8.79
C LYS A 88 11.26 -7.73 9.60
N ILE A 89 11.29 -8.06 10.91
CA ILE A 89 10.12 -7.97 11.81
C ILE A 89 9.36 -6.64 11.71
N SER A 90 10.05 -5.51 11.53
CA SER A 90 9.38 -4.21 11.37
C SER A 90 8.42 -4.18 10.17
N ASP A 91 8.81 -4.73 9.02
CA ASP A 91 7.98 -4.79 7.81
C ASP A 91 6.80 -5.75 8.00
N ILE A 92 7.04 -6.90 8.63
CA ILE A 92 6.00 -7.86 8.99
C ILE A 92 4.94 -7.21 9.87
N MET A 93 5.35 -6.47 10.91
CA MET A 93 4.43 -5.76 11.78
C MET A 93 3.60 -4.72 11.00
N ALA A 94 4.19 -4.04 10.02
CA ALA A 94 3.44 -3.13 9.15
C ALA A 94 2.39 -3.89 8.32
N TYR A 95 2.76 -4.99 7.66
CA TYR A 95 1.78 -5.79 6.91
C TYR A 95 0.70 -6.43 7.79
N ARG A 96 1.01 -6.82 9.03
CA ARG A 96 0.00 -7.29 10.00
C ARG A 96 -1.02 -6.20 10.30
N ALA A 97 -0.57 -4.96 10.51
CA ALA A 97 -1.50 -3.83 10.68
C ALA A 97 -2.41 -3.67 9.45
N ALA A 98 -1.83 -3.75 8.25
CA ALA A 98 -2.60 -3.70 7.00
C ALA A 98 -3.65 -4.83 6.88
N MET A 99 -3.28 -6.08 7.16
CA MET A 99 -4.22 -7.23 7.10
C MET A 99 -5.38 -7.07 8.09
N VAL A 100 -5.12 -6.51 9.29
CA VAL A 100 -6.19 -6.17 10.23
C VAL A 100 -7.08 -5.07 9.68
N GLY A 101 -6.51 -4.03 9.05
CA GLY A 101 -7.27 -2.99 8.35
C GLY A 101 -8.18 -3.55 7.26
N PHE A 102 -7.67 -4.45 6.41
CA PHE A 102 -8.45 -5.14 5.38
C PHE A 102 -9.55 -6.04 5.98
N SER A 103 -9.25 -6.72 7.08
CA SER A 103 -10.27 -7.49 7.82
C SER A 103 -11.41 -6.63 8.34
N ILE A 104 -11.12 -5.39 8.76
CA ILE A 104 -12.13 -4.41 9.17
C ILE A 104 -12.91 -3.92 7.94
N ALA A 105 -12.26 -3.66 6.80
CA ALA A 105 -12.96 -3.28 5.57
C ALA A 105 -13.97 -4.35 5.12
N LEU A 106 -13.60 -5.63 5.22
CA LEU A 106 -14.49 -6.77 4.91
C LEU A 106 -15.60 -6.99 5.95
N ALA A 107 -15.38 -6.59 7.20
CA ALA A 107 -16.34 -6.77 8.29
C ALA A 107 -16.31 -5.58 9.27
N PRO A 108 -16.88 -4.42 8.91
CA PRO A 108 -16.75 -3.18 9.68
C PRO A 108 -17.22 -3.29 11.13
N TYR A 109 -18.22 -4.14 11.40
CA TYR A 109 -18.71 -4.41 12.75
C TYR A 109 -17.66 -5.00 13.70
N LYS A 110 -16.54 -5.52 13.18
CA LYS A 110 -15.40 -6.01 13.98
C LYS A 110 -14.41 -4.92 14.38
N ALA A 111 -14.56 -3.69 13.87
CA ALA A 111 -13.62 -2.58 14.12
C ALA A 111 -13.29 -2.33 15.60
N PRO A 112 -14.25 -2.34 16.55
CA PRO A 112 -13.92 -2.09 17.95
C PRO A 112 -13.00 -3.16 18.58
N PHE A 113 -13.06 -4.40 18.09
CA PHE A 113 -12.28 -5.52 18.61
C PHE A 113 -10.92 -5.67 17.90
N LEU A 114 -10.89 -5.36 16.60
CA LEU A 114 -9.71 -5.52 15.75
C LEU A 114 -8.83 -4.26 15.70
N GLY A 115 -9.43 -3.07 15.79
CA GLY A 115 -8.73 -1.78 15.71
C GLY A 115 -7.52 -1.67 16.64
N PRO A 116 -7.64 -2.01 17.95
CA PRO A 116 -6.50 -2.00 18.85
C PRO A 116 -5.32 -2.89 18.41
N ARG A 117 -5.59 -4.02 17.74
CA ARG A 117 -4.54 -4.89 17.20
C ARG A 117 -3.82 -4.22 16.04
N SER A 118 -4.56 -3.59 15.13
CA SER A 118 -3.97 -2.82 14.02
C SER A 118 -3.03 -1.73 14.52
N ILE A 119 -3.46 -0.98 15.54
CA ILE A 119 -2.65 0.06 16.21
C ILE A 119 -1.38 -0.55 16.78
N GLY A 120 -1.50 -1.61 17.60
CA GLY A 120 -0.36 -2.26 18.23
C GLY A 120 0.67 -2.79 17.22
N TYR A 121 0.23 -3.31 16.08
CA TYR A 121 1.12 -3.74 15.00
C TYR A 121 1.85 -2.55 14.34
N ALA A 122 1.14 -1.48 13.99
CA ALA A 122 1.75 -0.31 13.37
C ALA A 122 2.74 0.40 14.33
N GLU A 123 2.42 0.48 15.61
CA GLU A 123 3.31 1.00 16.65
C GLU A 123 4.57 0.15 16.81
N LYS A 124 4.44 -1.18 16.83
CA LYS A 124 5.60 -2.09 16.87
C LYS A 124 6.48 -1.91 15.65
N ALA A 125 5.90 -1.79 14.45
CA ALA A 125 6.65 -1.57 13.22
C ALA A 125 7.57 -0.34 13.33
N VAL A 126 6.99 0.81 13.69
CA VAL A 126 7.72 2.09 13.80
C VAL A 126 8.67 2.11 15.01
N LYS A 127 8.31 1.48 16.13
CA LYS A 127 9.19 1.38 17.31
C LYS A 127 10.44 0.55 17.00
N SER A 128 10.30 -0.53 16.24
CA SER A 128 11.40 -1.40 15.84
C SER A 128 12.29 -0.78 14.76
N ASN A 129 11.71 0.03 13.88
CA ASN A 129 12.46 0.82 12.90
C ASN A 129 11.71 2.14 12.61
N PRO A 130 12.17 3.27 13.16
CA PRO A 130 11.52 4.58 12.94
C PRO A 130 11.54 5.04 11.49
N GLU A 131 12.43 4.51 10.66
CA GLU A 131 12.52 4.79 9.22
C GLU A 131 11.74 3.78 8.37
N ASN A 132 10.89 2.93 8.98
CA ASN A 132 10.00 2.07 8.21
C ASN A 132 8.83 2.88 7.64
N TYR A 133 8.92 3.23 6.35
CA TYR A 133 7.86 3.94 5.64
C TYR A 133 6.52 3.18 5.64
N LEU A 134 6.52 1.84 5.54
CA LEU A 134 5.29 1.04 5.59
C LEU A 134 4.64 1.13 6.97
N GLY A 135 5.42 1.13 8.05
CA GLY A 135 4.92 1.34 9.40
C GLY A 135 4.24 2.70 9.57
N LEU A 136 4.88 3.77 9.06
CA LEU A 136 4.32 5.13 9.04
C LEU A 136 3.05 5.22 8.19
N LEU A 137 3.05 4.57 7.02
CA LEU A 137 1.89 4.45 6.14
C LEU A 137 0.71 3.80 6.88
N GLN A 138 0.93 2.69 7.61
CA GLN A 138 -0.17 2.06 8.34
C GLN A 138 -0.67 2.90 9.52
N GLN A 139 0.22 3.64 10.21
CA GLN A 139 -0.24 4.62 11.21
C GLN A 139 -1.12 5.71 10.58
N ALA A 140 -0.80 6.14 9.35
CA ALA A 140 -1.60 7.09 8.60
C ALA A 140 -2.97 6.50 8.22
N HIS A 141 -3.02 5.29 7.65
CA HIS A 141 -4.27 4.59 7.34
C HIS A 141 -5.17 4.45 8.57
N ILE A 142 -4.61 4.02 9.71
CA ILE A 142 -5.37 3.89 10.96
C ILE A 142 -6.00 5.22 11.34
N LYS A 143 -5.22 6.32 11.33
CA LYS A 143 -5.74 7.65 11.63
C LYS A 143 -6.79 8.12 10.62
N TYR A 144 -6.61 7.77 9.35
CA TYR A 144 -7.48 8.18 8.26
C TYR A 144 -8.86 7.53 8.34
N PHE A 145 -8.91 6.21 8.56
CA PHE A 145 -10.14 5.43 8.53
C PHE A 145 -10.85 5.33 9.88
N THR A 146 -10.15 5.59 10.99
CA THR A 146 -10.79 5.61 12.31
C THR A 146 -11.73 6.82 12.41
N PRO A 147 -12.97 6.67 12.91
CA PRO A 147 -13.84 7.82 13.12
C PRO A 147 -13.26 8.81 14.15
N PRO A 148 -13.53 10.13 14.04
CA PRO A 148 -12.98 11.13 14.96
C PRO A 148 -13.29 10.89 16.44
N ILE A 149 -14.49 10.39 16.76
CA ILE A 149 -14.88 10.05 18.14
C ILE A 149 -14.02 8.94 18.76
N PHE A 150 -13.36 8.13 17.92
CA PHE A 150 -12.43 7.07 18.32
C PHE A 150 -10.96 7.47 18.12
N GLY A 151 -10.68 8.77 17.92
CA GLY A 151 -9.32 9.30 17.84
C GLY A 151 -8.69 9.30 16.45
N GLY A 152 -9.47 9.07 15.40
CA GLY A 152 -9.03 9.29 14.03
C GLY A 152 -9.02 10.77 13.63
N SER A 153 -8.24 11.09 12.60
CA SER A 153 -8.10 12.44 12.07
C SER A 153 -7.44 12.39 10.70
N LYS A 154 -8.16 12.86 9.67
CA LYS A 154 -7.64 12.93 8.30
C LYS A 154 -6.45 13.88 8.18
N GLN A 155 -6.46 14.98 8.94
CA GLN A 155 -5.36 15.94 9.00
C GLN A 155 -4.11 15.32 9.65
N GLU A 156 -4.25 14.58 10.76
CA GLU A 156 -3.11 13.87 11.37
C GLU A 156 -2.62 12.72 10.47
N ALA A 157 -3.53 12.04 9.78
CA ALA A 157 -3.19 11.01 8.80
C ALA A 157 -2.34 11.60 7.67
N MET A 158 -2.73 12.76 7.14
CA MET A 158 -1.96 13.46 6.10
C MET A 158 -0.53 13.76 6.55
N GLY A 159 -0.33 14.26 7.78
CA GLY A 159 1.01 14.47 8.33
C GLY A 159 1.87 13.19 8.35
N LYS A 160 1.26 12.03 8.62
CA LYS A 160 1.94 10.72 8.60
C LYS A 160 2.18 10.20 7.19
N TYR A 161 1.26 10.37 6.25
CA TYR A 161 1.50 10.02 4.84
C TYR A 161 2.68 10.81 4.27
N LEU A 162 2.75 12.13 4.52
CA LEU A 162 3.86 12.97 4.08
C LEU A 162 5.19 12.55 4.72
N LEU A 163 5.17 12.19 6.01
CA LEU A 163 6.36 11.65 6.66
C LEU A 163 6.79 10.31 6.05
N SER A 164 5.83 9.41 5.76
CA SER A 164 6.08 8.16 5.05
C SER A 164 6.73 8.42 3.69
N LEU A 165 6.20 9.35 2.89
CA LEU A 165 6.73 9.68 1.57
C LEU A 165 8.14 10.27 1.66
N LYS A 166 8.38 11.19 2.61
CA LYS A 166 9.71 11.75 2.85
C LYS A 166 10.71 10.66 3.23
N THR A 167 10.34 9.74 4.12
CA THR A 167 11.18 8.61 4.52
C THR A 167 11.45 7.68 3.34
N TYR A 168 10.43 7.38 2.54
CA TYR A 168 10.57 6.57 1.33
C TYR A 168 11.60 7.19 0.37
N LYS A 169 11.46 8.48 0.02
CA LYS A 169 12.36 9.19 -0.91
C LYS A 169 13.80 9.34 -0.39
N LYS A 170 14.02 9.20 0.92
CA LYS A 170 15.38 9.16 1.51
C LYS A 170 16.04 7.79 1.30
N LEU A 171 15.26 6.71 1.33
CA LEU A 171 15.75 5.34 1.30
C LEU A 171 15.85 4.79 -0.13
N TYR A 172 15.00 5.26 -1.04
CA TYR A 172 14.88 4.73 -2.40
C TYR A 172 15.08 5.84 -3.43
N THR A 173 15.71 5.50 -4.54
CA THR A 173 15.92 6.39 -5.69
C THR A 173 14.75 6.34 -6.66
N ASP A 174 14.46 7.46 -7.33
CA ASP A 174 13.31 7.60 -8.25
C ASP A 174 13.36 6.62 -9.45
N SER A 175 14.53 6.05 -9.76
CA SER A 175 14.73 5.09 -10.85
C SER A 175 14.14 3.69 -10.60
N ASN A 176 13.63 3.40 -9.40
CA ASN A 176 13.38 2.02 -8.96
C ASN A 176 12.09 1.37 -9.49
N LYS A 177 11.27 2.06 -10.29
CA LYS A 177 9.98 1.54 -10.79
C LYS A 177 9.23 0.77 -9.69
N ASP A 178 9.05 1.41 -8.54
CA ASP A 178 8.40 0.81 -7.38
C ASP A 178 6.95 1.25 -7.31
N TRP A 179 6.03 0.28 -7.42
CA TRP A 179 4.60 0.52 -7.33
C TRP A 179 4.20 1.07 -5.95
N ASN A 180 4.92 0.75 -4.88
CA ASN A 180 4.63 1.26 -3.53
C ASN A 180 4.81 2.78 -3.47
N HIS A 181 5.77 3.32 -4.24
CA HIS A 181 5.98 4.77 -4.33
C HIS A 181 4.76 5.45 -4.95
N LEU A 182 4.33 4.94 -6.11
CA LEU A 182 3.18 5.47 -6.84
C LEU A 182 1.89 5.29 -6.04
N SER A 183 1.73 4.16 -5.35
CA SER A 183 0.60 3.91 -4.46
C SER A 183 0.55 4.89 -3.29
N LEU A 184 1.68 5.17 -2.64
CA LEU A 184 1.76 6.17 -1.58
C LEU A 184 1.41 7.58 -2.08
N TYR A 185 1.94 7.97 -3.24
CA TYR A 185 1.55 9.22 -3.89
C TYR A 185 0.04 9.28 -4.15
N THR A 186 -0.53 8.20 -4.68
CA THR A 186 -1.96 8.14 -5.00
C THR A 186 -2.83 8.26 -3.76
N THR A 187 -2.46 7.57 -2.67
CA THR A 187 -3.12 7.70 -1.36
C THR A 187 -3.07 9.15 -0.85
N ILE A 188 -1.95 9.85 -1.02
CA ILE A 188 -1.81 11.27 -0.63
C ILE A 188 -2.74 12.15 -1.46
N ILE A 189 -2.77 11.96 -2.78
CA ILE A 189 -3.63 12.72 -3.70
C ILE A 189 -5.10 12.57 -3.30
N MET A 190 -5.57 11.33 -3.14
CA MET A 190 -6.95 11.04 -2.73
C MET A 190 -7.29 11.64 -1.36
N ALA A 191 -6.37 11.54 -0.40
CA ALA A 191 -6.56 12.12 0.93
C ALA A 191 -6.65 13.65 0.88
N TYR A 192 -5.88 14.33 0.02
CA TYR A 192 -6.03 15.78 -0.20
C TYR A 192 -7.36 16.14 -0.87
N MET A 193 -7.82 15.34 -1.85
CA MET A 193 -9.14 15.53 -2.46
C MET A 193 -10.26 15.42 -1.43
N GLU A 194 -10.21 14.43 -0.53
CA GLU A 194 -11.19 14.28 0.55
C GLU A 194 -11.13 15.41 1.59
N LEU A 195 -9.95 16.00 1.79
CA LEU A 195 -9.75 17.21 2.60
C LEU A 195 -10.13 18.50 1.86
N LYS A 196 -10.54 18.42 0.59
CA LYS A 196 -10.81 19.54 -0.32
C LYS A 196 -9.61 20.48 -0.51
N GLU A 197 -8.40 19.98 -0.31
CA GLU A 197 -7.16 20.73 -0.56
C GLU A 197 -6.69 20.48 -2.00
N TYR A 198 -7.53 20.87 -2.98
CA TYR A 198 -7.35 20.48 -4.37
C TYR A 198 -6.07 21.04 -5.01
N ASP A 199 -5.59 22.20 -4.58
CA ASP A 199 -4.29 22.73 -5.00
C ASP A 199 -3.14 21.79 -4.67
N LYS A 200 -3.17 21.19 -3.47
CA LYS A 200 -2.15 20.23 -3.06
C LYS A 200 -2.33 18.91 -3.79
N ALA A 201 -3.57 18.44 -3.94
CA ALA A 201 -3.85 17.24 -4.74
C ALA A 201 -3.31 17.38 -6.18
N GLU A 202 -3.54 18.54 -6.83
CA GLU A 202 -3.05 18.83 -8.18
C GLU A 202 -1.52 18.80 -8.23
N LYS A 203 -0.85 19.45 -7.26
CA LYS A 203 0.62 19.44 -7.19
C LYS A 203 1.17 18.02 -7.15
N TYR A 204 0.62 17.15 -6.30
CA TYR A 204 1.07 15.76 -6.20
C TYR A 204 0.75 14.95 -7.45
N CYS A 205 -0.36 15.22 -8.16
CA CYS A 205 -0.62 14.59 -9.47
C CYS A 205 0.46 14.96 -10.49
N LEU A 206 0.82 16.25 -10.57
CA LEU A 206 1.85 16.71 -11.50
C LEU A 206 3.21 16.10 -11.17
N GLU A 207 3.59 16.00 -9.90
CA GLU A 207 4.81 15.29 -9.49
C GLU A 207 4.82 13.82 -9.96
N VAL A 208 3.69 13.12 -9.85
CA VAL A 208 3.58 11.74 -10.33
C VAL A 208 3.67 11.65 -11.85
N LEU A 209 3.01 12.56 -12.58
CA LEU A 209 3.03 12.58 -14.05
C LEU A 209 4.38 13.02 -14.63
N GLU A 210 5.20 13.75 -13.88
CA GLU A 210 6.60 13.99 -14.23
C GLU A 210 7.45 12.71 -14.11
N LEU A 211 7.15 11.87 -13.12
CA LEU A 211 7.85 10.60 -12.89
C LEU A 211 7.38 9.49 -13.84
N GLU A 212 6.08 9.36 -14.04
CA GLU A 212 5.44 8.35 -14.88
C GLU A 212 4.26 8.96 -15.65
N PRO A 213 4.54 9.56 -16.84
CA PRO A 213 3.53 10.25 -17.65
C PRO A 213 2.38 9.36 -18.13
N GLU A 214 2.62 8.04 -18.21
CA GLU A 214 1.65 7.06 -18.71
C GLU A 214 0.84 6.40 -17.58
N PHE A 215 0.95 6.88 -16.33
CA PHE A 215 0.13 6.37 -15.24
C PHE A 215 -1.35 6.76 -15.46
N LYS A 216 -2.11 5.83 -16.04
CA LYS A 216 -3.47 6.05 -16.54
C LYS A 216 -4.42 6.60 -15.49
N TRP A 217 -4.48 5.98 -14.31
CA TRP A 217 -5.42 6.41 -13.27
C TRP A 217 -5.20 7.86 -12.83
N ILE A 218 -3.94 8.31 -12.75
CA ILE A 218 -3.63 9.71 -12.44
C ILE A 218 -3.97 10.61 -13.61
N ARG A 219 -3.52 10.25 -14.82
CA ARG A 219 -3.64 11.08 -16.03
C ARG A 219 -5.10 11.25 -16.48
N ASP A 220 -5.84 10.15 -16.49
CA ASP A 220 -7.13 10.04 -17.16
C ASP A 220 -8.31 10.24 -16.18
N ASP A 221 -8.10 10.00 -14.87
CA ASP A 221 -9.18 10.09 -13.87
C ASP A 221 -8.91 11.15 -12.79
N LEU A 222 -7.90 10.95 -11.93
CA LEU A 222 -7.72 11.81 -10.73
C LEU A 222 -7.37 13.24 -11.10
N TYR A 223 -6.45 13.46 -12.04
CA TYR A 223 -6.06 14.80 -12.44
C TYR A 223 -7.23 15.59 -13.06
N PRO A 224 -7.98 15.06 -14.06
CA PRO A 224 -9.19 15.70 -14.57
C PRO A 224 -10.26 15.96 -13.50
N GLU A 225 -10.46 15.03 -12.55
CA GLU A 225 -11.41 15.24 -11.46
C GLU A 225 -11.01 16.43 -10.58
N ILE A 226 -9.73 16.53 -10.20
CA ILE A 226 -9.20 17.64 -9.42
C ILE A 226 -9.41 18.97 -10.15
N LYS A 227 -9.08 19.05 -11.44
CA LYS A 227 -9.32 20.26 -12.25
C LYS A 227 -10.78 20.68 -12.23
N LYS A 228 -11.69 19.71 -12.38
CA LYS A 228 -13.13 19.95 -12.32
C LYS A 228 -13.54 20.49 -10.95
N LYS A 229 -13.09 19.87 -9.85
CA LYS A 229 -13.43 20.32 -8.48
C LYS A 229 -12.94 21.73 -8.18
N LYS A 230 -11.72 22.07 -8.61
CA LYS A 230 -11.15 23.43 -8.49
C LYS A 230 -11.96 24.50 -9.23
N SER A 231 -12.61 24.15 -10.33
CA SER A 231 -13.41 25.10 -11.11
C SER A 231 -14.75 25.47 -10.44
N TYR A 232 -15.14 24.78 -9.37
CA TYR A 232 -16.37 25.05 -8.61
C TYR A 232 -16.11 25.78 -7.28
N GLU A 233 -14.86 26.11 -6.97
CA GLU A 233 -14.47 26.94 -5.82
C GLU A 233 -14.34 28.42 -6.22
#